data_AF-A0AAV4FW94-F1
#
_entry.id   AF-A0AAV4FW94-F1
#
_cell.length_a   1.000
_cell.length_b   1.000
_cell.length_c   1.000
_cell.angle_alpha   90.00
_cell.angle_beta   90.00
_cell.angle_gamma   90.00
#
_symmetry.space_group_name_H-M   'P 1'
#
loop_
_entity.id
_entity.type
_entity.pdbx_description
1 polymer ?
#
loop_
_entity_poly.entity_id
_entity_poly.type
_entity_poly.pdbx_seq_one_letter_code
_entity_poly.pdbx_strand_id
1 'polypeptide(L)'
;MAYLLHLALVAAVCTFLVFAAPRDLAITWYTQEAAQPVNFTLYYESLCPGCHDLILQEVVPVWNKVKETGLMTVTLLPYGNAKESFEGGKWKFECQHGPKECEGNVLEVCINHYYPEITKQLEIISCVEKDFYATEGQDWQATLKRVILL
;
A
#
# COMPACT_ATOMS: atom_id res chain seq x y z
N MET A 1 23.06 -52.56 -9.00
CA MET A 1 24.32 -52.50 -8.21
C MET A 1 24.90 -51.09 -8.11
N ALA A 2 24.93 -50.27 -9.18
CA ALA A 2 25.46 -48.89 -9.13
C ALA A 2 24.70 -47.91 -8.21
N TYR A 3 23.37 -48.04 -8.11
CA TYR A 3 22.54 -47.16 -7.27
C TYR A 3 22.82 -47.30 -5.76
N LEU A 4 23.07 -48.53 -5.30
CA LEU A 4 23.40 -48.82 -3.90
C LEU A 4 24.81 -48.31 -3.53
N LEU A 5 25.74 -48.33 -4.48
CA LEU A 5 27.08 -47.74 -4.34
C LEU A 5 27.02 -46.21 -4.26
N HIS A 6 26.16 -45.56 -5.05
CA HIS A 6 25.94 -44.11 -4.95
C HIS A 6 25.26 -43.70 -3.65
N LEU A 7 24.24 -44.42 -3.18
CA LEU A 7 23.61 -44.15 -1.88
C LEU A 7 24.60 -44.35 -0.72
N ALA A 8 25.44 -45.38 -0.78
CA ALA A 8 26.48 -45.60 0.23
C ALA A 8 27.54 -44.50 0.23
N LEU A 9 27.94 -43.98 -0.94
CA LEU A 9 28.87 -42.87 -1.08
C LEU A 9 28.30 -41.56 -0.53
N VAL A 10 27.03 -41.25 -0.85
CA VAL A 10 26.35 -40.04 -0.34
C VAL A 10 26.18 -40.12 1.18
N ALA A 11 25.81 -41.28 1.72
CA ALA A 11 25.70 -41.49 3.16
C ALA A 11 27.06 -41.38 3.87
N ALA A 12 28.14 -41.92 3.29
CA ALA A 12 29.50 -41.83 3.83
C ALA A 12 30.06 -40.40 3.81
N VAL A 13 29.77 -39.61 2.76
CA VAL A 13 30.18 -38.20 2.66
C VAL A 13 29.40 -37.32 3.65
N CYS A 14 28.08 -37.53 3.79
CA CYS A 14 27.26 -36.81 4.79
C CYS A 14 27.71 -37.10 6.22
N THR A 15 28.10 -38.33 6.52
CA THR A 15 28.59 -38.69 7.86
C THR A 15 30.00 -38.15 8.14
N PHE A 16 30.91 -38.15 7.16
CA PHE A 16 32.23 -37.54 7.33
C PHE A 16 32.18 -36.02 7.57
N LEU A 17 31.29 -35.29 6.90
CA LEU A 17 31.14 -33.84 7.09
C LEU A 17 30.54 -33.48 8.46
N VAL A 18 29.70 -34.34 9.04
CA VAL A 18 29.09 -34.13 10.36
C VAL A 18 30.07 -34.44 11.50
N PHE A 19 30.98 -35.40 11.33
CA PHE A 19 31.89 -35.83 12.40
C PHE A 19 33.31 -35.21 12.36
N ALA A 20 33.76 -34.68 11.23
CA ALA A 20 35.09 -34.07 11.09
C ALA A 20 35.09 -32.53 11.24
N ALA A 21 33.93 -31.88 11.30
CA ALA A 21 33.87 -30.45 11.62
C ALA A 21 34.25 -30.25 13.11
N PRO A 22 35.24 -29.40 13.43
CA PRO A 22 35.55 -29.08 14.82
C PRO A 22 34.29 -28.52 15.50
N ARG A 23 33.98 -29.02 16.70
CA ARG A 23 32.82 -28.61 17.52
C ARG A 23 32.81 -27.13 17.92
N ASP A 24 33.89 -26.40 17.62
CA ASP A 24 34.07 -24.98 17.92
C ASP A 24 33.88 -24.05 16.71
N LEU A 25 33.42 -24.55 15.56
CA LEU A 25 32.83 -23.65 14.56
C LEU A 25 31.44 -23.25 15.06
N ALA A 26 31.40 -22.22 15.90
CA ALA A 26 30.21 -21.38 16.04
C ALA A 26 29.93 -20.80 14.66
N ILE A 27 29.18 -21.54 13.83
CA ILE A 27 28.48 -20.97 12.68
C ILE A 27 27.47 -20.04 13.33
N THR A 28 27.88 -18.78 13.55
CA THR A 28 26.95 -17.68 13.72
C THR A 28 26.18 -17.62 12.42
N TRP A 29 25.04 -18.31 12.37
CA TRP A 29 24.03 -18.03 11.37
C TRP A 29 23.72 -16.56 11.56
N TYR A 30 24.22 -15.71 10.66
CA TYR A 30 23.79 -14.33 10.59
C TYR A 30 22.29 -14.40 10.29
N THR A 31 21.45 -14.29 11.31
CA THR A 31 20.04 -14.00 11.12
C THR A 31 20.01 -12.60 10.56
N GLN A 32 19.93 -12.48 9.23
CA GLN A 32 19.74 -11.19 8.58
C GLN A 32 18.44 -10.63 9.14
N GLU A 33 18.56 -9.63 10.02
CA GLU A 33 17.39 -8.93 10.53
C GLU A 33 16.65 -8.35 9.32
N ALA A 34 15.36 -8.65 9.24
CA ALA A 34 14.54 -8.19 8.13
C ALA A 34 14.63 -6.65 8.09
N ALA A 35 14.90 -6.11 6.89
CA ALA A 35 14.92 -4.66 6.72
C ALA A 35 13.55 -4.09 7.13
N GLN A 36 13.57 -2.90 7.74
CA GLN A 36 12.33 -2.22 8.11
C GLN A 36 11.52 -1.89 6.84
N PRO A 37 10.19 -2.02 6.86
CA PRO A 37 9.35 -1.62 5.74
C PRO A 37 9.53 -0.14 5.39
N VAL A 38 9.45 0.18 4.11
CA VAL A 38 9.41 1.56 3.63
C VAL A 38 8.06 2.17 4.00
N ASN A 39 8.07 3.23 4.81
CA ASN A 39 6.87 3.99 5.13
C ASN A 39 6.61 5.03 4.04
N PHE A 40 5.52 4.86 3.29
CA PHE A 40 5.09 5.78 2.24
C PHE A 40 3.78 6.46 2.66
N THR A 41 3.79 7.79 2.68
CA THR A 41 2.60 8.59 2.98
C THR A 41 2.32 9.52 1.82
N LEU A 42 1.10 9.46 1.30
CA LEU A 42 0.65 10.32 0.21
C LEU A 42 -0.33 11.36 0.74
N TYR A 43 0.03 12.63 0.59
CA TYR A 43 -0.87 13.77 0.75
C TYR A 43 -1.34 14.20 -0.63
N TYR A 44 -2.65 14.27 -0.84
CA TYR A 44 -3.23 14.48 -2.17
C TYR A 44 -4.59 15.16 -2.11
N GLU A 45 -5.16 15.49 -3.28
CA GLU A 45 -6.44 16.19 -3.44
C GLU A 45 -7.29 15.45 -4.48
N SER A 46 -8.57 15.23 -4.19
CA SER A 46 -9.46 14.36 -4.99
C SER A 46 -9.76 14.86 -6.41
N LEU A 47 -9.46 16.12 -6.73
CA LEU A 47 -9.61 16.70 -8.08
C LEU A 47 -8.30 17.21 -8.68
N CYS A 48 -7.16 16.90 -8.06
CA CYS A 48 -5.86 17.28 -8.61
C CYS A 48 -5.45 16.29 -9.72
N PRO A 49 -5.24 16.74 -10.97
CA PRO A 49 -4.86 15.86 -12.09
C PRO A 49 -3.59 15.04 -11.80
N GLY A 50 -2.58 15.66 -11.20
CA GLY A 50 -1.33 14.98 -10.87
C GLY A 50 -1.48 13.95 -9.75
N CYS A 51 -2.40 14.18 -8.80
CA CYS A 51 -2.70 13.22 -7.74
C CYS A 51 -3.42 11.99 -8.29
N HIS A 52 -4.42 12.22 -9.14
CA HIS A 52 -5.11 11.18 -9.88
C HIS A 52 -4.13 10.27 -10.65
N ASP A 53 -3.26 10.88 -11.47
CA ASP A 53 -2.27 10.12 -12.25
C ASP A 53 -1.29 9.35 -11.35
N LEU A 54 -0.80 9.98 -10.28
CA LEU A 54 0.10 9.33 -9.33
C LEU A 54 -0.55 8.11 -8.65
N ILE A 55 -1.80 8.22 -8.22
CA ILE A 55 -2.51 7.13 -7.55
C ILE A 55 -2.74 5.97 -8.53
N LEU A 56 -3.29 6.26 -9.71
CA LEU A 56 -3.69 5.23 -10.67
C LEU A 56 -2.51 4.57 -11.38
N GLN A 57 -1.49 5.35 -11.76
CA GLN A 57 -0.41 4.89 -12.62
C GLN A 57 0.82 4.41 -11.84
N GLU A 58 1.02 4.88 -10.60
CA GLU A 58 2.21 4.56 -9.81
C GLU A 58 1.87 3.82 -8.51
N VAL A 59 1.07 4.43 -7.63
CA VAL A 59 0.85 3.89 -6.26
C VAL A 59 0.13 2.55 -6.30
N VAL A 60 -1.00 2.45 -7.02
CA VAL A 60 -1.76 1.20 -7.11
C VAL A 60 -0.93 0.07 -7.78
N PRO A 61 -0.24 0.30 -8.92
CA PRO A 61 0.62 -0.70 -9.52
C PRO A 61 1.79 -1.15 -8.64
N VAL A 62 2.43 -0.22 -7.91
CA VAL A 62 3.51 -0.56 -6.98
C VAL A 62 2.96 -1.39 -5.82
N TRP A 63 1.86 -0.95 -5.18
CA TRP A 63 1.25 -1.68 -4.07
C TRP A 63 0.89 -3.12 -4.46
N ASN A 64 0.28 -3.32 -5.62
CA ASN A 64 -0.10 -4.65 -6.09
C ASN A 64 1.10 -5.60 -6.30
N LYS A 65 2.30 -5.08 -6.54
CA LYS A 65 3.52 -5.90 -6.66
C LYS A 65 4.12 -6.25 -5.30
N VAL A 66 3.96 -5.39 -4.29
CA VAL A 66 4.70 -5.50 -3.02
C VAL A 66 3.83 -5.84 -1.80
N LYS A 67 2.50 -5.78 -1.90
CA LYS A 67 1.58 -5.97 -0.75
C LYS A 67 1.78 -7.26 0.04
N GLU A 68 2.17 -8.35 -0.63
CA GLU A 68 2.42 -9.66 0.00
C GLU A 68 3.82 -9.80 0.61
N THR A 69 4.72 -8.84 0.35
CA THR A 69 6.14 -8.93 0.72
C THR A 69 6.46 -8.31 2.08
N GLY A 70 5.57 -7.47 2.61
CA GLY A 70 5.83 -6.67 3.81
C GLY A 70 6.88 -5.56 3.63
N LEU A 71 7.33 -5.27 2.40
CA LEU A 71 8.39 -4.27 2.14
C LEU A 71 7.94 -2.82 2.29
N MET A 72 6.65 -2.54 2.32
CA MET A 72 6.11 -1.18 2.26
C MET A 72 4.83 -1.06 3.10
N THR A 73 4.67 0.08 3.76
CA THR A 73 3.40 0.52 4.33
C THR A 73 2.94 1.76 3.57
N VAL A 74 1.64 1.90 3.33
CA VAL A 74 1.04 3.04 2.63
C VAL A 74 0.05 3.73 3.57
N THR A 75 0.07 5.06 3.58
CA THR A 75 -0.91 5.90 4.27
C THR A 75 -1.42 6.97 3.31
N LEU A 76 -2.74 7.14 3.22
CA LEU A 76 -3.40 8.08 2.32
C LEU A 76 -4.02 9.21 3.13
N LEU A 77 -3.71 10.46 2.77
CA LEU A 77 -4.16 11.67 3.46
C LEU A 77 -4.77 12.66 2.43
N PRO A 78 -6.07 12.52 2.14
CA PRO A 78 -6.79 13.43 1.25
C PRO A 78 -7.03 14.78 1.94
N TYR A 79 -6.24 15.78 1.57
CA TYR A 79 -6.29 17.15 2.06
C TYR A 79 -5.51 18.07 1.09
N GLY A 80 -4.25 17.72 0.84
CA GLY A 80 -3.35 18.39 -0.09
C GLY A 80 -3.23 19.90 0.16
N ASN A 81 -3.61 20.71 -0.83
CA ASN A 81 -3.52 22.16 -0.76
C ASN A 81 -4.77 22.85 -0.20
N ALA A 82 -5.71 22.08 0.38
CA ALA A 82 -6.84 22.66 1.09
C ALA A 82 -6.36 23.61 2.21
N LYS A 83 -7.13 24.66 2.46
CA LYS A 83 -6.93 25.60 3.55
C LYS A 83 -8.08 25.48 4.52
N GLU A 84 -7.79 25.68 5.79
CA GLU A 84 -8.81 25.64 6.84
C GLU A 84 -8.91 26.97 7.59
N SER A 85 -10.13 27.30 8.00
CA SER A 85 -10.42 28.40 8.92
C SER A 85 -11.39 27.92 9.99
N PHE A 86 -11.26 28.49 11.20
CA PHE A 86 -12.17 28.20 12.31
C PHE A 86 -13.10 29.40 12.53
N GLU A 87 -14.36 29.23 12.14
CA GLU A 87 -15.36 30.31 12.12
C GLU A 87 -16.69 29.84 12.72
N GLY A 88 -17.22 30.59 13.69
CA GLY A 88 -18.52 30.27 14.29
C GLY A 88 -18.57 28.92 15.01
N GLY A 89 -17.44 28.44 15.53
CA GLY A 89 -17.34 27.16 16.22
C GLY A 89 -17.24 25.94 15.30
N LYS A 90 -16.96 26.14 14.01
CA LYS A 90 -16.82 25.06 13.01
C LYS A 90 -15.58 25.28 12.16
N TRP A 91 -14.96 24.17 11.77
CA TRP A 91 -13.95 24.18 10.72
C TRP A 91 -14.62 24.38 9.36
N LYS A 92 -14.04 25.26 8.55
CA LYS A 92 -14.36 25.46 7.13
C LYS A 92 -13.13 25.13 6.31
N PHE A 93 -13.35 24.55 5.13
CA PHE A 93 -12.28 24.16 4.23
C PHE A 93 -12.49 24.83 2.86
N GLU A 94 -11.40 25.35 2.30
CA GLU A 94 -11.33 25.92 0.96
C GLU A 94 -10.32 25.10 0.15
N CYS A 95 -10.76 24.58 -1.00
CA CYS A 95 -9.99 23.68 -1.85
C CYS A 95 -9.67 24.35 -3.20
N GLN A 96 -8.54 23.98 -3.83
CA GLN A 96 -8.04 24.65 -5.03
C GLN A 96 -8.97 24.46 -6.23
N HIS A 97 -9.61 23.29 -6.33
CA HIS A 97 -10.53 22.94 -7.42
C HIS A 97 -12.01 23.11 -7.00
N GLY A 98 -12.26 23.96 -5.98
CA GLY A 98 -13.59 24.36 -5.55
C GLY A 98 -14.28 23.37 -4.59
N PRO A 99 -15.57 23.60 -4.27
CA PRO A 99 -16.26 22.86 -3.21
C PRO A 99 -16.37 21.36 -3.46
N LYS A 100 -16.37 20.92 -4.72
CA LYS A 100 -16.41 19.49 -5.07
C LYS A 100 -15.16 18.74 -4.69
N GLU A 101 -13.99 19.37 -4.78
CA GLU A 101 -12.75 18.79 -4.23
C GLU A 101 -12.85 18.61 -2.72
N CYS A 102 -13.37 19.60 -2.00
CA CYS A 102 -13.57 19.48 -0.56
C CYS A 102 -14.55 18.34 -0.21
N GLU A 103 -15.65 18.19 -0.96
CA GLU A 103 -16.58 17.06 -0.80
C GLU A 103 -15.88 15.70 -1.07
N GLY A 104 -15.06 15.62 -2.12
CA GLY A 104 -14.28 14.43 -2.47
C GLY A 104 -13.23 14.08 -1.41
N ASN A 105 -12.46 15.06 -0.93
CA ASN A 105 -11.49 14.88 0.15
C ASN A 105 -12.17 14.30 1.40
N VAL A 106 -13.32 14.86 1.81
CA VAL A 106 -14.10 14.35 2.96
C VAL A 106 -14.57 12.91 2.71
N LEU A 107 -15.05 12.61 1.51
CA LEU A 107 -15.48 11.26 1.14
C LEU A 107 -14.34 10.25 1.30
N GLU A 108 -13.15 10.58 0.83
CA GLU A 108 -11.99 9.70 0.89
C GLU A 108 -11.41 9.58 2.31
N VAL A 109 -11.49 10.63 3.14
CA VAL A 109 -11.23 10.53 4.58
C VAL A 109 -12.20 9.53 5.22
N CYS A 110 -13.49 9.58 4.88
CA CYS A 110 -14.48 8.63 5.37
C CYS A 110 -14.15 7.19 4.93
N ILE A 111 -13.72 7.00 3.67
CA ILE A 111 -13.28 5.69 3.18
C ILE A 111 -12.13 5.15 4.03
N ASN A 112 -11.10 5.97 4.30
CA ASN A 112 -9.97 5.55 5.13
C ASN A 112 -10.40 5.22 6.58
N HIS A 113 -11.39 5.93 7.12
CA HIS A 113 -11.93 5.66 8.45
C HIS A 113 -12.70 4.33 8.52
N TYR A 114 -13.57 4.05 7.55
CA TYR A 114 -14.45 2.88 7.56
C TYR A 114 -13.79 1.60 7.01
N TYR A 115 -12.76 1.74 6.17
CA TYR A 115 -12.00 0.62 5.60
C TYR A 115 -10.55 0.70 6.08
N PRO A 116 -10.18 0.07 7.21
CA PRO A 116 -8.83 0.19 7.76
C PRO A 116 -7.76 -0.54 6.92
N GLU A 117 -8.16 -1.47 6.06
CA GLU A 117 -7.26 -2.23 5.21
C GLU A 117 -6.83 -1.41 3.99
N ILE A 118 -5.54 -1.11 3.89
CA ILE A 118 -4.97 -0.26 2.84
C ILE A 118 -5.24 -0.78 1.42
N THR A 119 -5.29 -2.10 1.23
CA THR A 119 -5.67 -2.68 -0.08
C THR A 119 -7.08 -2.29 -0.46
N LYS A 120 -8.03 -2.32 0.50
CA LYS A 120 -9.42 -1.93 0.23
C LYS A 120 -9.55 -0.41 0.05
N GLN A 121 -8.78 0.38 0.80
CA GLN A 121 -8.69 1.83 0.60
C GLN A 121 -8.25 2.15 -0.83
N LEU A 122 -7.13 1.59 -1.29
CA LEU A 122 -6.60 1.82 -2.63
C LEU A 122 -7.55 1.34 -3.73
N GLU A 123 -8.21 0.21 -3.56
CA GLU A 123 -9.23 -0.27 -4.52
C GLU A 123 -10.38 0.75 -4.66
N ILE A 124 -10.98 1.15 -3.55
CA ILE A 124 -12.12 2.10 -3.52
C ILE A 124 -11.69 3.48 -4.02
N ILE A 125 -10.60 4.03 -3.48
CA ILE A 125 -10.08 5.36 -3.84
C ILE A 125 -9.67 5.39 -5.30
N SER A 126 -9.06 4.34 -5.86
CA SER A 126 -8.73 4.32 -7.29
C SER A 126 -9.97 4.41 -8.18
N CYS A 127 -11.11 3.82 -7.77
CA CYS A 127 -12.36 4.00 -8.48
C CYS A 127 -12.92 5.43 -8.33
N VAL A 128 -12.85 6.01 -7.12
CA VAL A 128 -13.28 7.40 -6.87
C VAL A 128 -12.45 8.37 -7.70
N GLU A 129 -11.12 8.31 -7.59
CA GLU A 129 -10.17 9.12 -8.36
C GLU A 129 -10.43 9.00 -9.87
N LYS A 130 -10.75 7.81 -10.38
CA LYS A 130 -11.07 7.62 -11.79
C LYS A 130 -12.37 8.32 -12.22
N ASP A 131 -13.45 8.10 -11.49
CA ASP A 131 -14.79 8.53 -11.87
C ASP A 131 -15.08 9.98 -11.49
N PHE A 132 -14.63 10.41 -10.30
CA PHE A 132 -14.84 11.73 -9.76
C PHE A 132 -14.05 12.78 -10.55
N TYR A 133 -12.80 12.47 -10.90
CA TYR A 133 -12.00 13.29 -11.81
C TYR A 133 -12.65 13.42 -13.19
N ALA A 134 -13.04 12.28 -13.80
CA ALA A 134 -13.64 12.27 -15.14
C ALA A 134 -14.97 13.04 -15.24
N THR A 135 -15.66 13.23 -14.12
CA THR A 135 -16.93 13.97 -14.04
C THR A 135 -16.79 15.34 -13.40
N GLU A 136 -15.57 15.81 -13.11
CA GLU A 136 -15.31 17.05 -12.36
C GLU A 136 -16.15 17.16 -11.07
N GLY A 137 -16.40 16.03 -10.43
CA GLY A 137 -17.21 15.93 -9.22
C GLY A 137 -18.71 16.23 -9.35
N GLN A 138 -19.28 16.15 -10.57
CA GLN A 138 -20.68 16.46 -10.81
C GLN A 138 -21.68 15.49 -10.15
N ASP A 139 -21.33 14.22 -9.94
CA ASP A 139 -22.23 13.23 -9.31
C ASP A 139 -21.48 12.23 -8.40
N TRP A 140 -21.14 12.68 -7.19
CA TRP A 140 -20.51 11.84 -6.16
C TRP A 140 -21.41 10.68 -5.70
N GLN A 141 -22.74 10.83 -5.77
CA GLN A 141 -23.68 9.78 -5.34
C GLN A 141 -23.71 8.62 -6.34
N ALA A 142 -23.73 8.91 -7.65
CA ALA A 142 -23.59 7.89 -8.66
C ALA A 142 -22.20 7.23 -8.60
N THR A 143 -21.15 8.01 -8.35
CA THR A 143 -19.79 7.49 -8.14
C THR A 143 -19.77 6.52 -6.95
N LEU A 144 -20.29 6.93 -5.79
CA LEU A 144 -20.39 6.05 -4.63
C LEU A 144 -21.23 4.81 -4.89
N LYS A 145 -22.36 4.92 -5.62
CA LYS A 145 -23.16 3.74 -5.98
C LYS A 145 -22.36 2.75 -6.82
N ARG A 146 -21.51 3.22 -7.74
CA ARG A 146 -20.63 2.34 -8.53
C ARG A 146 -19.53 1.71 -7.67
N VAL A 147 -19.04 2.42 -6.66
CA VAL A 147 -17.96 1.95 -5.78
C VAL A 147 -18.44 1.01 -4.67
N ILE A 148 -19.60 1.28 -4.06
CA ILE A 148 -20.18 0.48 -2.96
C ILE A 148 -20.77 -0.85 -3.45
N LEU A 149 -21.12 -0.96 -4.74
CA LEU A 149 -21.65 -2.17 -5.35
C LEU A 149 -20.57 -3.13 -5.89
N LEU A 150 -19.29 -2.86 -5.62
CA LEU A 150 -18.13 -3.73 -5.89
C LEU A 150 -17.68 -4.47 -4.62
#